data_AF-A0A9X8N9B8-F1
#
_entry.id   AF-A0A9X8N9B8-F1
#
_cell.length_a   1.000
_cell.length_b   1.000
_cell.length_c   1.000
_cell.angle_alpha   90.00
_cell.angle_beta   90.00
_cell.angle_gamma   90.00
#
_symmetry.space_group_name_H-M   'P 1'
#
loop_
_entity.id
_entity.type
_entity.pdbx_description
1 polymer ?
#
loop_
_entity_poly.entity_id
_entity_poly.type
_entity_poly.pdbx_seq_one_letter_code
_entity_poly.pdbx_strand_id
1 'polypeptide(L)'
;MGQAQTVIDTAANEIGYREGYSDGHWNNQQKYSPAVPGLEWSQGQPWCHTFVSWVFRTAELNDLAPVTASCAQGVQWFKGKGQFSRYPAVGAVIYFGSDGGRHVGIVERYDADNVYTIEGNTNQDGSAEGDGVYRKTRQRRDLYVYGYGYPAYAEGIDSADPHFTTQSGADTGAGASGRISTDEIDFSGKGSWDSGKTACTGHIKEALRIMGLPEDHWLGGMLTIAERETAHNSPRWQVNTTDSNARNTPELFGGRNAPDGHPGMCSRGMIQAIPQTFAQYHQAGTSTKIYDPVASAAAGINYIIDRYHVQRDGSNLTAKVQQADPNRPPKGY
;
A
#
# COMPACT_ATOMS: atom_id res chain seq x y z
N MET A 1 0.01 8.72 15.12
CA MET A 1 -1.01 7.76 14.66
C MET A 1 -1.38 8.17 13.24
N GLY A 2 -1.46 7.24 12.29
CA GLY A 2 -1.85 7.58 10.90
C GLY A 2 -3.29 8.09 10.86
N GLN A 3 -3.60 8.97 9.91
CA GLN A 3 -4.95 9.50 9.70
C GLN A 3 -6.00 8.41 9.50
N ALA A 4 -5.69 7.34 8.74
CA ALA A 4 -6.59 6.20 8.58
C ALA A 4 -6.91 5.52 9.92
N GLN A 5 -5.90 5.30 10.77
CA GLN A 5 -6.09 4.72 12.09
C GLN A 5 -6.89 5.65 13.00
N THR A 6 -6.65 6.97 12.95
CA THR A 6 -7.44 7.94 13.72
C THR A 6 -8.93 7.89 13.36
N VAL A 7 -9.27 7.76 12.07
CA VAL A 7 -10.66 7.57 11.61
C VAL A 7 -11.26 6.27 12.15
N ILE A 8 -10.51 5.17 12.07
CA ILE A 8 -10.94 3.86 12.56
C ILE A 8 -11.17 3.89 14.08
N ASP A 9 -10.23 4.42 14.85
CA ASP A 9 -10.31 4.49 16.31
C ASP A 9 -11.48 5.38 16.75
N THR A 10 -11.69 6.50 16.06
CA THR A 10 -12.83 7.39 16.30
C THR A 10 -14.16 6.66 16.06
N ALA A 11 -14.27 5.89 14.98
CA ALA A 11 -15.45 5.06 14.72
C ALA A 11 -15.59 3.92 15.75
N ALA A 12 -14.49 3.28 16.12
CA ALA A 12 -14.47 2.12 17.02
C ALA A 12 -14.92 2.49 18.44
N ASN A 13 -14.60 3.71 18.89
CA ASN A 13 -15.06 4.25 20.17
C ASN A 13 -16.58 4.41 20.27
N GLU A 14 -17.29 4.35 19.14
CA GLU A 14 -18.74 4.45 19.08
C GLU A 14 -19.44 3.08 19.06
N ILE A 15 -18.70 1.97 18.95
CA ILE A 15 -19.30 0.63 18.93
C ILE A 15 -20.13 0.41 20.19
N GLY A 16 -21.39 -0.02 19.99
CA GLY A 16 -22.36 -0.21 21.07
C GLY A 16 -23.19 1.03 21.40
N TYR A 17 -22.91 2.19 20.79
CA TYR A 17 -23.83 3.32 20.80
C TYR A 17 -25.17 2.91 20.19
N ARG A 18 -26.27 3.36 20.81
CA ARG A 18 -27.64 3.16 20.34
C ARG A 18 -28.35 4.50 20.11
N GLU A 19 -29.16 4.56 19.07
CA GLU A 19 -30.04 5.71 18.81
C GLU A 19 -31.24 5.75 19.78
N GLY A 20 -32.03 6.80 19.69
CA GLY A 20 -33.27 6.93 20.47
C GLY A 20 -34.29 5.84 20.11
N TYR A 21 -35.05 5.44 21.12
CA TYR A 21 -36.15 4.49 20.98
C TYR A 21 -37.43 5.11 21.53
N SER A 22 -38.48 5.15 20.73
CA SER A 22 -39.80 5.69 21.12
C SER A 22 -40.90 4.98 20.35
N ASP A 23 -42.10 4.88 20.94
CA ASP A 23 -43.28 4.31 20.28
C ASP A 23 -43.02 2.93 19.61
N GLY A 24 -42.19 2.10 20.27
CA GLY A 24 -41.92 0.73 19.83
C GLY A 24 -40.93 0.59 18.67
N HIS A 25 -40.28 1.67 18.21
CA HIS A 25 -39.34 1.65 17.09
C HIS A 25 -38.11 2.54 17.34
N TRP A 26 -37.04 2.28 16.59
CA TRP A 26 -35.83 3.11 16.61
C TRP A 26 -36.11 4.37 15.77
N ASN A 27 -35.91 5.53 16.38
CA ASN A 27 -36.46 6.78 15.87
C ASN A 27 -35.42 7.66 15.16
N ASN A 28 -34.22 7.14 14.91
CA ASN A 28 -33.08 7.80 14.31
C ASN A 28 -32.64 9.10 15.02
N GLN A 29 -33.04 9.31 16.27
CA GLN A 29 -32.56 10.42 17.09
C GLN A 29 -31.19 10.05 17.65
N GLN A 30 -30.14 10.77 17.26
CA GLN A 30 -28.77 10.47 17.69
C GLN A 30 -27.91 11.72 17.91
N LYS A 31 -26.73 11.53 18.51
CA LYS A 31 -25.81 12.61 18.92
C LYS A 31 -24.97 13.21 17.78
N TYR A 32 -24.88 12.54 16.63
CA TYR A 32 -24.06 12.90 15.47
C TYR A 32 -24.66 14.05 14.64
N SER A 33 -25.97 14.04 14.30
CA SER A 33 -26.63 15.11 13.53
C SER A 33 -26.41 16.50 14.14
N PRO A 34 -26.66 16.74 15.44
CA PRO A 34 -26.42 18.05 16.04
C PRO A 34 -24.92 18.40 16.20
N ALA A 35 -24.03 17.42 16.13
CA ALA A 35 -22.59 17.62 16.29
C ALA A 35 -21.86 17.92 14.97
N VAL A 36 -22.53 17.78 13.83
CA VAL A 36 -21.98 18.09 12.50
C VAL A 36 -22.70 19.31 11.91
N PRO A 37 -22.14 20.52 12.06
CA PRO A 37 -22.56 21.74 11.37
C PRO A 37 -22.99 21.51 9.93
N GLY A 38 -24.23 21.90 9.65
CA GLY A 38 -24.87 21.75 8.35
C GLY A 38 -25.69 20.47 8.19
N LEU A 39 -25.63 19.55 9.17
CA LEU A 39 -26.42 18.30 9.18
C LEU A 39 -27.42 18.21 10.34
N GLU A 40 -27.67 19.28 11.08
CA GLU A 40 -28.65 19.31 12.18
C GLU A 40 -30.05 18.88 11.70
N TRP A 41 -30.40 19.26 10.47
CA TRP A 41 -31.66 18.89 9.82
C TRP A 41 -31.84 17.38 9.60
N SER A 42 -30.75 16.60 9.60
CA SER A 42 -30.78 15.15 9.37
C SER A 42 -31.22 14.36 10.60
N GLN A 43 -31.49 15.02 11.72
CA GLN A 43 -31.95 14.36 12.94
C GLN A 43 -33.27 13.61 12.71
N GLY A 44 -33.36 12.37 13.17
CA GLY A 44 -34.52 11.50 12.91
C GLY A 44 -34.57 10.92 11.49
N GLN A 45 -33.53 11.11 10.67
CA GLN A 45 -33.34 10.44 9.37
C GLN A 45 -32.31 9.31 9.49
N PRO A 46 -32.31 8.32 8.58
CA PRO A 46 -31.24 7.32 8.51
C PRO A 46 -29.87 7.99 8.51
N TRP A 47 -29.01 7.60 9.47
CA TRP A 47 -27.83 8.39 9.83
C TRP A 47 -26.50 7.71 9.55
N CYS A 48 -26.48 6.64 8.74
CA CYS A 48 -25.24 5.93 8.39
C CYS A 48 -24.14 6.88 7.84
N HIS A 49 -24.47 7.79 6.93
CA HIS A 49 -23.50 8.76 6.41
C HIS A 49 -23.30 9.98 7.32
N THR A 50 -24.32 10.36 8.11
CA THR A 50 -24.15 11.37 9.16
C THR A 50 -23.10 10.91 10.18
N PHE A 51 -23.10 9.62 10.54
CA PHE A 51 -22.07 9.01 11.36
C PHE A 51 -20.68 9.09 10.72
N VAL A 52 -20.53 8.73 9.44
CA VAL A 52 -19.25 8.89 8.73
C VAL A 52 -18.78 10.35 8.73
N SER A 53 -19.68 11.30 8.44
CA SER A 53 -19.36 12.74 8.50
C SER A 53 -18.90 13.17 9.88
N TRP A 54 -19.56 12.67 10.93
CA TRP A 54 -19.19 12.93 12.32
C TRP A 54 -17.83 12.33 12.66
N VAL A 55 -17.53 11.10 12.21
CA VAL A 55 -16.23 10.46 12.46
C VAL A 55 -15.10 11.29 11.85
N PHE A 56 -15.20 11.65 10.56
CA PHE A 56 -14.15 12.44 9.90
C PHE A 56 -14.00 13.83 10.52
N ARG A 57 -15.10 14.44 10.99
CA ARG A 57 -15.05 15.71 11.73
C ARG A 57 -14.35 15.58 13.08
N THR A 58 -14.72 14.58 13.87
CA THR A 58 -14.14 14.33 15.21
C THR A 58 -12.67 13.95 15.12
N ALA A 59 -12.27 13.27 14.04
CA ALA A 59 -10.87 12.97 13.71
C ALA A 59 -10.08 14.18 13.18
N GLU A 60 -10.70 15.36 13.01
CA GLU A 60 -10.11 16.56 12.40
C GLU A 60 -9.66 16.36 10.94
N LEU A 61 -10.40 15.54 10.18
CA LEU A 61 -10.12 15.14 8.80
C LEU A 61 -11.32 15.37 7.86
N ASN A 62 -12.20 16.31 8.20
CA ASN A 62 -13.44 16.58 7.44
C ASN A 62 -13.23 17.03 5.98
N ASP A 63 -12.00 17.37 5.58
CA ASP A 63 -11.69 17.69 4.18
C ASP A 63 -11.44 16.45 3.31
N LEU A 64 -11.23 15.29 3.95
CA LEU A 64 -10.91 14.02 3.29
C LEU A 64 -12.16 13.16 2.98
N ALA A 65 -13.34 13.58 3.43
CA ALA A 65 -14.63 12.95 3.14
C ALA A 65 -15.72 14.03 3.05
N PRO A 66 -16.84 13.79 2.34
CA PRO A 66 -17.92 14.77 2.26
C PRO A 66 -18.67 14.88 3.59
N VAL A 67 -18.98 16.12 3.98
CA VAL A 67 -19.96 16.40 5.04
C VAL A 67 -21.36 16.27 4.44
N THR A 68 -21.99 15.11 4.61
CA THR A 68 -23.32 14.80 4.08
C THR A 68 -24.05 13.72 4.89
N ALA A 69 -25.39 13.72 4.82
CA ALA A 69 -26.25 12.63 5.27
C ALA A 69 -26.59 11.62 4.15
N SER A 70 -26.20 11.89 2.89
CA SER A 70 -26.58 11.09 1.72
C SER A 70 -25.43 10.22 1.21
N CYS A 71 -25.65 8.90 1.18
CA CYS A 71 -24.70 7.94 0.60
C CYS A 71 -24.42 8.23 -0.88
N ALA A 72 -25.45 8.60 -1.66
CA ALA A 72 -25.29 8.92 -3.08
C ALA A 72 -24.41 10.16 -3.30
N GLN A 73 -24.56 11.20 -2.48
CA GLN A 73 -23.66 12.35 -2.51
C GLN A 73 -22.24 11.96 -2.11
N GLY A 74 -22.09 11.06 -1.13
CA GLY A 74 -20.82 10.44 -0.75
C GLY A 74 -20.08 9.82 -1.93
N VAL A 75 -20.75 8.90 -2.64
CA VAL A 75 -20.24 8.25 -3.86
C VAL A 75 -19.82 9.28 -4.92
N GLN A 76 -20.68 10.27 -5.19
CA GLN A 76 -20.41 11.29 -6.20
C GLN A 76 -19.18 12.15 -5.85
N TRP A 77 -19.02 12.50 -4.59
CA TRP A 77 -17.88 13.30 -4.12
C TRP A 77 -16.55 12.57 -4.37
N PHE A 78 -16.46 11.31 -3.95
CA PHE A 78 -15.24 10.51 -4.13
C PHE A 78 -14.95 10.26 -5.62
N LYS A 79 -15.97 9.94 -6.42
CA LYS A 79 -15.81 9.80 -7.88
C LYS A 79 -15.36 11.09 -8.55
N GLY A 80 -15.94 12.23 -8.17
CA GLY A 80 -15.57 13.54 -8.70
C GLY A 80 -14.12 13.93 -8.42
N LYS A 81 -13.51 13.35 -7.38
CA LYS A 81 -12.10 13.51 -7.04
C LYS A 81 -11.17 12.42 -7.58
N GLY A 82 -11.69 11.46 -8.35
CA GLY A 82 -10.92 10.29 -8.79
C GLY A 82 -10.51 9.36 -7.64
N GLN A 83 -11.20 9.44 -6.50
CA GLN A 83 -10.90 8.76 -5.24
C GLN A 83 -11.90 7.63 -4.95
N PHE A 84 -12.35 6.91 -5.97
CA PHE A 84 -13.33 5.84 -5.82
C PHE A 84 -12.84 4.55 -6.48
N SER A 85 -12.89 3.45 -5.75
CA SER A 85 -12.39 2.15 -6.18
C SER A 85 -13.43 1.03 -6.01
N ARG A 86 -13.21 -0.08 -6.71
CA ARG A 86 -13.93 -1.35 -6.50
C ARG A 86 -13.23 -2.27 -5.49
N TYR A 87 -12.07 -1.88 -4.98
CA TYR A 87 -11.27 -2.68 -4.04
C TYR A 87 -11.29 -2.07 -2.64
N PRO A 88 -11.22 -2.89 -1.58
CA PRO A 88 -11.17 -2.38 -0.21
C PRO A 88 -9.85 -1.67 0.08
N ALA A 89 -9.89 -0.73 1.02
CA ALA A 89 -8.71 -0.09 1.58
C ALA A 89 -8.94 0.25 3.06
N VAL A 90 -7.90 0.21 3.89
CA VAL A 90 -7.97 0.53 5.33
C VAL A 90 -8.33 2.01 5.50
N GLY A 91 -9.34 2.30 6.32
CA GLY A 91 -9.86 3.65 6.52
C GLY A 91 -10.80 4.15 5.40
N ALA A 92 -10.99 3.37 4.33
CA ALA A 92 -11.90 3.75 3.26
C ALA A 92 -13.36 3.82 3.74
N VAL A 93 -14.15 4.63 3.04
CA VAL A 93 -15.60 4.68 3.20
C VAL A 93 -16.22 3.66 2.25
N ILE A 94 -16.75 2.56 2.77
CA ILE A 94 -17.40 1.51 1.96
C ILE A 94 -18.87 1.88 1.70
N TYR A 95 -19.35 1.69 0.47
CA TYR A 95 -20.72 1.99 0.06
C TYR A 95 -21.45 0.73 -0.42
N PHE A 96 -22.75 0.66 -0.16
CA PHE A 96 -23.59 -0.49 -0.47
C PHE A 96 -24.82 -0.16 -1.31
N GLY A 97 -25.34 -1.17 -2.01
CA GLY A 97 -26.49 -1.07 -2.91
C GLY A 97 -26.08 -1.00 -4.39
N SER A 98 -27.07 -1.08 -5.28
CA SER A 98 -26.85 -1.11 -6.74
C SER A 98 -26.05 0.08 -7.28
N ASP A 99 -26.14 1.23 -6.62
CA ASP A 99 -25.48 2.49 -6.96
C ASP A 99 -24.66 3.09 -5.79
N GLY A 100 -24.51 2.34 -4.69
CA GLY A 100 -23.86 2.80 -3.47
C GLY A 100 -24.71 3.74 -2.61
N GLY A 101 -25.98 3.97 -2.97
CA GLY A 101 -26.87 4.90 -2.29
C GLY A 101 -27.60 4.34 -1.06
N ARG A 102 -27.39 3.08 -0.68
CA ARG A 102 -28.21 2.40 0.33
C ARG A 102 -27.65 2.44 1.74
N HIS A 103 -26.35 2.22 1.90
CA HIS A 103 -25.70 2.20 3.20
C HIS A 103 -24.21 2.53 3.05
N VAL A 104 -23.56 2.88 4.16
CA VAL A 104 -22.15 3.24 4.20
C VAL A 104 -21.51 2.82 5.52
N GLY A 105 -20.21 2.56 5.51
CA GLY A 105 -19.41 2.28 6.70
C GLY A 105 -17.95 2.69 6.55
N ILE A 106 -17.17 2.47 7.60
CA ILE A 106 -15.71 2.69 7.61
C ILE A 106 -15.02 1.33 7.61
N VAL A 107 -14.04 1.14 6.74
CA VAL A 107 -13.24 -0.09 6.67
C VAL A 107 -12.18 -0.08 7.77
N GLU A 108 -12.29 -1.00 8.73
CA GLU A 108 -11.30 -1.23 9.79
C GLU A 108 -10.10 -2.03 9.27
N ARG A 109 -10.36 -3.09 8.48
CA ARG A 109 -9.34 -3.92 7.82
C ARG A 109 -9.96 -4.77 6.71
N TYR A 110 -9.13 -5.42 5.91
CA TYR A 110 -9.57 -6.40 4.91
C TYR A 110 -8.61 -7.59 4.82
N ASP A 111 -9.06 -8.69 4.23
CA ASP A 111 -8.23 -9.85 3.89
C ASP A 111 -8.54 -10.34 2.46
N ALA A 112 -8.11 -11.57 2.14
CA ALA A 112 -8.29 -12.17 0.82
C ALA A 112 -9.77 -12.33 0.41
N ASP A 113 -10.69 -12.39 1.38
CA ASP A 113 -12.10 -12.75 1.16
C ASP A 113 -13.08 -11.79 1.84
N ASN A 114 -12.67 -11.09 2.88
CA ASN A 114 -13.55 -10.29 3.72
C ASN A 114 -13.08 -8.84 3.88
N VAL A 115 -14.04 -7.97 4.18
CA VAL A 115 -13.85 -6.61 4.67
C VAL A 115 -14.52 -6.51 6.03
N TYR A 116 -13.82 -5.91 6.98
CA TYR A 116 -14.27 -5.71 8.34
C TYR A 116 -14.53 -4.22 8.53
N THR A 117 -15.73 -3.88 8.95
CA THR A 117 -16.24 -2.52 8.89
C THR A 117 -16.83 -2.09 10.23
N ILE A 118 -16.86 -0.79 10.47
CA ILE A 118 -17.58 -0.15 11.56
C ILE A 118 -18.69 0.69 10.90
N GLU A 119 -19.93 0.35 11.20
CA GLU A 119 -21.12 0.86 10.51
C GLU A 119 -22.07 1.46 11.54
N GLY A 120 -22.54 2.69 11.29
CA GLY A 120 -23.59 3.34 12.06
C GLY A 120 -24.96 3.19 11.39
N ASN A 121 -26.05 3.30 12.15
CA ASN A 121 -27.41 3.01 11.70
C ASN A 121 -27.51 1.60 11.10
N THR A 122 -26.95 0.63 11.80
CA THR A 122 -27.12 -0.81 11.53
C THR A 122 -27.50 -1.51 12.83
N ASN A 123 -27.67 -2.83 12.78
CA ASN A 123 -28.06 -3.68 13.91
C ASN A 123 -27.25 -4.98 13.88
N GLN A 124 -27.42 -5.87 14.86
CA GLN A 124 -26.69 -7.15 14.87
C GLN A 124 -27.27 -8.18 13.88
N ASP A 125 -28.58 -8.21 13.70
CA ASP A 125 -29.35 -9.25 12.99
C ASP A 125 -29.50 -9.02 11.47
N GLY A 126 -29.08 -7.86 10.98
CA GLY A 126 -29.13 -7.51 9.55
C GLY A 126 -30.47 -6.95 9.09
N SER A 127 -31.36 -6.55 10.01
CA SER A 127 -32.62 -5.90 9.66
C SER A 127 -32.41 -4.56 8.93
N ALA A 128 -33.42 -4.09 8.20
CA ALA A 128 -33.35 -2.79 7.52
C ALA A 128 -33.41 -1.58 8.48
N GLU A 129 -33.91 -1.78 9.71
CA GLU A 129 -34.00 -0.76 10.74
C GLU A 129 -32.75 -0.81 11.62
N GLY A 130 -31.82 0.13 11.38
CA GLY A 130 -30.62 0.26 12.21
C GLY A 130 -30.96 0.72 13.63
N ASP A 131 -30.18 0.29 14.61
CA ASP A 131 -30.37 0.66 16.02
C ASP A 131 -29.10 1.23 16.70
N GLY A 132 -27.96 1.23 16.00
CA GLY A 132 -26.70 1.64 16.60
C GLY A 132 -25.47 1.49 15.72
N VAL A 133 -24.31 1.46 16.38
CA VAL A 133 -23.00 1.29 15.75
C VAL A 133 -22.42 -0.09 16.05
N TYR A 134 -22.03 -0.82 15.01
CA TYR A 134 -21.58 -2.21 15.10
C TYR A 134 -20.37 -2.48 14.22
N ARG A 135 -19.58 -3.48 14.62
CA ARG A 135 -18.66 -4.14 13.70
C ARG A 135 -19.42 -5.11 12.79
N LYS A 136 -19.08 -5.10 11.51
CA LYS A 136 -19.61 -6.03 10.52
C LYS A 136 -18.49 -6.72 9.77
N THR A 137 -18.78 -7.91 9.27
CA THR A 137 -17.93 -8.64 8.32
C THR A 137 -18.71 -8.78 7.03
N ARG A 138 -18.10 -8.35 5.93
CA ARG A 138 -18.69 -8.33 4.59
C ARG A 138 -17.80 -9.15 3.66
N GLN A 139 -18.38 -9.95 2.79
CA GLN A 139 -17.59 -10.58 1.72
C GLN A 139 -17.14 -9.50 0.75
N ARG A 140 -15.83 -9.41 0.47
CA ARG A 140 -15.28 -8.33 -0.37
C ARG A 140 -15.74 -8.40 -1.84
N ARG A 141 -16.27 -9.55 -2.26
CA ARG A 141 -16.78 -9.81 -3.62
C ARG A 141 -18.30 -9.86 -3.69
N ASP A 142 -19.00 -9.49 -2.60
CA ASP A 142 -20.46 -9.41 -2.58
C ASP A 142 -20.95 -8.33 -3.57
N LEU A 143 -21.96 -8.67 -4.38
CA LEU A 143 -22.55 -7.74 -5.35
C LEU A 143 -23.27 -6.56 -4.68
N TYR A 144 -23.64 -6.70 -3.41
CA TYR A 144 -24.21 -5.61 -2.63
C TYR A 144 -23.16 -4.57 -2.20
N VAL A 145 -21.87 -4.92 -2.22
CA VAL A 145 -20.77 -3.96 -2.04
C VAL A 145 -20.58 -3.18 -3.33
N TYR A 146 -20.91 -1.90 -3.29
CA TYR A 146 -20.82 -1.03 -4.47
C TYR A 146 -19.40 -0.56 -4.73
N GLY A 147 -18.64 -0.25 -3.70
CA GLY A 147 -17.27 0.25 -3.85
C GLY A 147 -16.86 1.10 -2.66
N TYR A 148 -15.74 1.78 -2.82
CA TYR A 148 -15.00 2.36 -1.72
C TYR A 148 -14.53 3.78 -2.10
N GLY A 149 -14.93 4.76 -1.30
CA GLY A 149 -14.35 6.09 -1.33
C GLY A 149 -13.02 6.09 -0.57
N TYR A 150 -11.98 6.63 -1.18
CA TYR A 150 -10.61 6.66 -0.65
C TYR A 150 -10.26 8.07 -0.17
N PRO A 151 -10.35 8.35 1.14
CA PRO A 151 -9.80 9.57 1.69
C PRO A 151 -8.33 9.72 1.31
N ALA A 152 -7.93 10.92 0.88
CA ALA A 152 -6.54 11.21 0.56
C ALA A 152 -5.73 11.47 1.84
N TYR A 153 -5.50 10.39 2.60
CA TYR A 153 -4.66 10.46 3.78
C TYR A 153 -3.22 10.84 3.42
N ALA A 154 -2.59 11.63 4.29
CA ALA A 154 -1.23 12.12 4.12
C ALA A 154 -0.19 10.99 4.11
N GLU A 155 -0.49 9.88 4.78
CA GLU A 155 0.32 8.67 4.75
C GLU A 155 -0.03 7.69 3.61
N GLY A 156 -0.87 8.10 2.67
CA GLY A 156 -1.43 7.21 1.66
C GLY A 156 -2.53 6.31 2.24
N ILE A 157 -3.13 5.48 1.39
CA ILE A 157 -4.19 4.56 1.80
C ILE A 157 -3.77 3.13 1.46
N ASP A 158 -3.75 2.25 2.46
CA ASP A 158 -3.50 0.82 2.27
C ASP A 158 -4.68 0.20 1.53
N SER A 159 -4.51 -0.03 0.23
CA SER A 159 -5.54 -0.46 -0.71
C SER A 159 -5.20 -1.78 -1.39
N ALA A 160 -6.23 -2.59 -1.62
CA ALA A 160 -6.16 -3.76 -2.47
C ALA A 160 -6.36 -3.45 -3.97
N ASP A 161 -6.47 -2.18 -4.36
CA ASP A 161 -6.61 -1.75 -5.75
C ASP A 161 -5.24 -1.76 -6.47
N PRO A 162 -5.02 -2.66 -7.44
CA PRO A 162 -3.75 -2.71 -8.17
C PRO A 162 -3.53 -1.50 -9.11
N HIS A 163 -4.52 -0.63 -9.28
CA HIS A 163 -4.49 0.50 -10.20
C HIS A 163 -4.70 1.86 -9.51
N PHE A 164 -4.95 1.90 -8.20
CA PHE A 164 -5.15 3.16 -7.49
C PHE A 164 -3.80 3.79 -7.12
N THR A 165 -3.41 4.83 -7.85
CA THR A 165 -2.26 5.66 -7.50
C THR A 165 -2.70 6.75 -6.54
N THR A 166 -2.32 6.64 -5.27
CA THR A 166 -2.53 7.70 -4.27
C THR A 166 -1.79 8.96 -4.71
N GLN A 167 -2.54 10.02 -5.03
CA GLN A 167 -1.97 11.36 -5.20
C GLN A 167 -1.48 11.86 -3.83
N SER A 168 -0.16 11.77 -3.64
CA SER A 168 0.68 12.48 -2.66
C SER A 168 0.74 11.94 -1.22
N GLY A 169 1.88 11.32 -0.89
CA GLY A 169 2.43 11.23 0.48
C GLY A 169 2.49 9.83 1.08
N ALA A 170 3.70 9.36 1.38
CA ALA A 170 4.07 8.11 2.07
C ALA A 170 3.69 6.78 1.36
N ASP A 171 4.63 6.39 0.52
CA ASP A 171 4.76 5.11 -0.16
C ASP A 171 4.92 3.95 0.85
N THR A 172 3.87 3.13 1.04
CA THR A 172 3.96 1.83 1.72
C THR A 172 3.11 0.76 1.02
N GLY A 173 3.54 0.36 -0.18
CA GLY A 173 2.94 -0.75 -0.93
C GLY A 173 3.59 -2.09 -0.61
N ALA A 174 2.96 -2.90 0.23
CA ALA A 174 3.26 -4.33 0.35
C ALA A 174 2.63 -5.10 -0.83
N GLY A 175 3.47 -5.60 -1.74
CA GLY A 175 3.17 -6.81 -2.51
C GLY A 175 2.54 -6.69 -3.92
N ALA A 176 2.43 -5.50 -4.52
CA ALA A 176 2.04 -5.35 -5.93
C ALA A 176 3.24 -4.96 -6.84
N SER A 177 3.28 -5.50 -8.05
CA SER A 177 4.33 -5.27 -9.07
C SER A 177 4.52 -3.78 -9.36
N GLY A 178 5.69 -3.24 -9.02
CA GLY A 178 6.12 -1.87 -9.33
C GLY A 178 6.81 -1.72 -10.67
N ARG A 179 6.63 -2.66 -11.61
CA ARG A 179 7.32 -2.62 -12.90
C ARG A 179 7.24 -1.23 -13.54
N ILE A 180 8.42 -0.66 -13.81
CA ILE A 180 8.58 0.61 -14.52
C ILE A 180 9.10 0.37 -15.94
N SER A 181 9.00 1.35 -16.82
CA SER A 181 9.73 1.39 -18.07
C SER A 181 11.23 1.61 -17.80
N THR A 182 12.09 1.10 -18.68
CA THR A 182 13.53 1.39 -18.61
C THR A 182 13.85 2.88 -18.78
N ASP A 183 12.94 3.65 -19.37
CA ASP A 183 13.07 5.11 -19.52
C ASP A 183 12.77 5.87 -18.23
N GLU A 184 12.12 5.24 -17.25
CA GLU A 184 11.79 5.83 -15.95
C GLU A 184 12.90 5.61 -14.91
N ILE A 185 13.91 4.79 -15.25
CA ILE A 185 15.05 4.52 -14.38
C ILE A 185 15.91 5.79 -14.27
N ASP A 186 16.13 6.21 -13.03
CA ASP A 186 17.06 7.28 -12.71
C ASP A 186 18.46 6.69 -12.47
N PHE A 187 19.42 7.09 -13.29
CA PHE A 187 20.81 6.64 -13.22
C PHE A 187 21.71 7.54 -12.36
N SER A 188 21.14 8.50 -11.62
CA SER A 188 21.89 9.37 -10.72
C SER A 188 22.12 8.73 -9.34
N GLY A 189 23.02 9.35 -8.57
CA GLY A 189 23.25 9.03 -7.16
C GLY A 189 24.34 8.00 -6.87
N LYS A 190 25.08 7.50 -7.87
CA LYS A 190 26.23 6.61 -7.62
C LYS A 190 27.14 7.18 -6.52
N GLY A 191 27.35 6.41 -5.45
CA GLY A 191 28.13 6.79 -4.28
C GLY A 191 27.47 7.77 -3.30
N SER A 192 26.18 8.10 -3.47
CA SER A 192 25.44 9.03 -2.60
C SER A 192 24.75 8.38 -1.41
N TRP A 193 24.73 7.04 -1.32
CA TRP A 193 24.14 6.31 -0.20
C TRP A 193 25.20 5.66 0.68
N ASP A 194 24.86 5.47 1.94
CA ASP A 194 25.72 4.83 2.92
C ASP A 194 26.12 3.41 2.47
N SER A 195 27.33 3.02 2.85
CA SER A 195 27.94 1.75 2.49
C SER A 195 28.46 1.02 3.71
N GLY A 196 28.82 -0.25 3.55
CA GLY A 196 29.22 -1.12 4.65
C GLY A 196 28.04 -1.89 5.25
N LYS A 197 28.38 -2.92 6.02
CA LYS A 197 27.43 -3.93 6.52
C LYS A 197 26.28 -3.33 7.33
N THR A 198 26.55 -2.35 8.19
CA THR A 198 25.53 -1.69 9.02
C THR A 198 24.51 -0.93 8.18
N ALA A 199 24.97 -0.12 7.21
CA ALA A 199 24.10 0.62 6.31
C ALA A 199 23.25 -0.33 5.45
N CYS A 200 23.88 -1.34 4.86
CA CYS A 200 23.18 -2.35 4.07
C CYS A 200 22.12 -3.10 4.89
N THR A 201 22.38 -3.36 6.18
CA THR A 201 21.39 -3.96 7.08
C THR A 201 20.14 -3.07 7.18
N GLY A 202 20.32 -1.75 7.35
CA GLY A 202 19.21 -0.80 7.37
C GLY A 202 18.45 -0.74 6.05
N HIS A 203 19.15 -0.66 4.93
CA HIS A 203 18.53 -0.61 3.60
C HIS A 203 17.74 -1.89 3.25
N ILE A 204 18.29 -3.06 3.58
CA ILE A 204 17.62 -4.35 3.34
C ILE A 204 16.39 -4.49 4.25
N LYS A 205 16.48 -4.14 5.54
CA LYS A 205 15.31 -4.14 6.43
C LYS A 205 14.22 -3.21 5.92
N GLU A 206 14.59 -2.03 5.43
CA GLU A 206 13.62 -1.10 4.84
C GLU A 206 12.97 -1.66 3.57
N ALA A 207 13.74 -2.29 2.69
CA ALA A 207 13.19 -2.99 1.53
C ALA A 207 12.22 -4.11 1.94
N LEU A 208 12.59 -4.95 2.90
CA LEU A 208 11.73 -6.03 3.42
C LEU A 208 10.45 -5.49 4.07
N ARG A 209 10.56 -4.38 4.82
CA ARG A 209 9.43 -3.66 5.41
C ARG A 209 8.47 -3.18 4.33
N ILE A 210 8.99 -2.50 3.30
CA ILE A 210 8.21 -2.03 2.14
C ILE A 210 7.52 -3.20 1.45
N MET A 211 8.21 -4.32 1.27
CA MET A 211 7.70 -5.50 0.57
C MET A 211 6.74 -6.37 1.41
N GLY A 212 6.62 -6.11 2.72
CA GLY A 212 5.87 -6.96 3.65
C GLY A 212 6.46 -8.36 3.78
N LEU A 213 7.79 -8.48 3.85
CA LEU A 213 8.51 -9.75 3.96
C LEU A 213 9.18 -9.87 5.34
N PRO A 214 9.27 -11.09 5.92
CA PRO A 214 9.93 -11.29 7.19
C PRO A 214 11.45 -11.12 7.08
N GLU A 215 12.10 -10.71 8.16
CA GLU A 215 13.55 -10.52 8.18
C GLU A 215 14.33 -11.85 8.30
N ASP A 216 13.75 -12.86 8.95
CA ASP A 216 14.46 -14.04 9.49
C ASP A 216 15.38 -14.72 8.47
N HIS A 217 14.87 -15.03 7.27
CA HIS A 217 15.64 -15.70 6.24
C HIS A 217 16.21 -14.74 5.18
N TRP A 218 15.52 -13.63 4.93
CA TRP A 218 15.89 -12.69 3.88
C TRP A 218 17.11 -11.84 4.23
N LEU A 219 17.19 -11.33 5.47
CA LEU A 219 18.21 -10.35 5.83
C LEU A 219 19.63 -10.91 5.68
N GLY A 220 19.88 -12.11 6.21
CA GLY A 220 21.18 -12.76 6.12
C GLY A 220 21.58 -13.10 4.68
N GLY A 221 20.63 -13.57 3.88
CA GLY A 221 20.87 -13.92 2.48
C GLY A 221 21.18 -12.69 1.61
N MET A 222 20.40 -11.63 1.76
CA MET A 222 20.60 -10.39 1.01
C MET A 222 21.88 -9.65 1.43
N LEU A 223 22.27 -9.72 2.71
CA LEU A 223 23.57 -9.20 3.15
C LEU A 223 24.75 -9.96 2.52
N THR A 224 24.63 -11.30 2.42
CA THR A 224 25.65 -12.14 1.76
C THR A 224 25.76 -11.77 0.27
N ILE A 225 24.64 -11.53 -0.40
CA ILE A 225 24.62 -11.03 -1.78
C ILE A 225 25.30 -9.66 -1.86
N ALA A 226 24.89 -8.68 -1.05
CA ALA A 226 25.46 -7.33 -1.08
C ALA A 226 26.97 -7.31 -0.82
N GLU A 227 27.47 -8.18 0.07
CA GLU A 227 28.89 -8.39 0.30
C GLU A 227 29.62 -8.86 -0.96
N ARG A 228 29.08 -9.87 -1.65
CA ARG A 228 29.70 -10.49 -2.81
C ARG A 228 29.62 -9.62 -4.06
N GLU A 229 28.49 -8.96 -4.26
CA GLU A 229 28.20 -8.17 -5.45
C GLU A 229 28.91 -6.81 -5.43
N THR A 230 28.93 -6.13 -4.28
CA THR A 230 29.39 -4.74 -4.20
C THR A 230 30.25 -4.41 -2.99
N ALA A 231 30.74 -5.42 -2.25
CA ALA A 231 31.42 -5.21 -0.97
C ALA A 231 30.58 -4.31 -0.03
N HIS A 232 29.29 -4.63 0.10
CA HIS A 232 28.29 -3.89 0.86
C HIS A 232 28.08 -2.45 0.32
N ASN A 233 27.59 -2.34 -0.92
CA ASN A 233 27.25 -1.07 -1.57
C ASN A 233 28.44 -0.09 -1.71
N SER A 234 29.67 -0.60 -1.83
CA SER A 234 30.85 0.26 -1.99
C SER A 234 30.74 1.11 -3.27
N PRO A 235 30.94 2.44 -3.21
CA PRO A 235 30.89 3.31 -4.39
C PRO A 235 31.86 2.92 -5.52
N ARG A 236 32.92 2.16 -5.17
CA ARG A 236 33.89 1.61 -6.10
C ARG A 236 33.31 0.50 -6.99
N TRP A 237 32.36 -0.28 -6.48
CA TRP A 237 31.89 -1.53 -7.10
C TRP A 237 30.41 -1.48 -7.53
N GLN A 238 29.73 -0.34 -7.37
CA GLN A 238 28.32 -0.15 -7.75
C GLN A 238 28.05 -0.28 -9.26
N VAL A 239 29.06 -0.38 -10.12
CA VAL A 239 28.90 -0.59 -11.57
C VAL A 239 29.88 -1.66 -12.02
N ASN A 240 29.37 -2.76 -12.56
CA ASN A 240 30.21 -3.80 -13.15
C ASN A 240 30.32 -3.61 -14.67
N THR A 241 31.48 -3.17 -15.13
CA THR A 241 31.77 -2.97 -16.56
C THR A 241 32.66 -4.06 -17.17
N THR A 242 32.77 -5.22 -16.51
CA THR A 242 33.77 -6.25 -16.89
C THR A 242 33.18 -7.59 -17.33
N ASP A 243 31.89 -7.80 -17.11
CA ASP A 243 31.22 -9.06 -17.47
C ASP A 243 30.56 -9.00 -18.87
N SER A 244 29.87 -10.07 -19.25
CA SER A 244 29.17 -10.18 -20.54
C SER A 244 28.00 -9.20 -20.70
N ASN A 245 27.50 -8.62 -19.60
CA ASN A 245 26.42 -7.63 -19.62
C ASN A 245 26.97 -6.21 -19.82
N ALA A 246 28.29 -5.98 -19.72
CA ALA A 246 28.93 -4.69 -19.91
C ALA A 246 28.98 -4.23 -21.39
N ARG A 247 27.83 -4.17 -22.04
CA ARG A 247 27.66 -3.81 -23.46
C ARG A 247 26.46 -2.91 -23.69
N ASN A 248 26.43 -2.25 -24.85
CA ASN A 248 25.25 -1.52 -25.33
C ASN A 248 24.40 -2.44 -26.20
N THR A 249 23.08 -2.23 -26.20
CA THR A 249 22.18 -2.88 -27.15
C THR A 249 21.21 -1.87 -27.73
N PRO A 250 20.73 -2.08 -28.98
CA PRO A 250 19.81 -1.15 -29.63
C PRO A 250 18.54 -0.87 -28.81
N GLU A 251 18.07 -1.86 -28.04
CA GLU A 251 16.84 -1.80 -27.25
C GLU A 251 16.96 -0.89 -26.03
N LEU A 252 18.19 -0.60 -25.56
CA LEU A 252 18.44 0.28 -24.42
C LEU A 252 19.20 1.53 -24.87
N PHE A 253 18.64 2.70 -24.57
CA PHE A 253 19.25 4.01 -24.84
C PHE A 253 19.62 4.23 -26.32
N GLY A 254 19.02 3.47 -27.24
CA GLY A 254 19.33 3.48 -28.67
C GLY A 254 20.74 2.99 -28.99
N GLY A 255 21.26 1.98 -28.27
CA GLY A 255 22.61 1.45 -28.50
C GLY A 255 23.74 2.28 -27.91
N ARG A 256 23.43 3.25 -27.05
CA ARG A 256 24.40 4.13 -26.40
C ARG A 256 24.58 3.75 -24.93
N ASN A 257 25.58 4.37 -24.30
CA ASN A 257 25.74 4.30 -22.86
C ASN A 257 24.49 4.86 -22.16
N ALA A 258 24.20 4.35 -20.97
CA ALA A 258 23.16 4.90 -20.10
C ALA A 258 23.55 6.32 -19.62
N PRO A 259 22.62 7.09 -19.03
CA PRO A 259 22.89 8.46 -18.58
C PRO A 259 24.04 8.60 -17.56
N ASP A 260 24.42 7.53 -16.87
CA ASP A 260 25.59 7.47 -15.97
C ASP A 260 26.94 7.31 -16.69
N GLY A 261 26.94 7.25 -18.03
CA GLY A 261 28.13 7.15 -18.86
C GLY A 261 28.65 5.71 -19.03
N HIS A 262 27.97 4.70 -18.48
CA HIS A 262 28.37 3.29 -18.56
C HIS A 262 27.56 2.50 -19.60
N PRO A 263 28.04 1.34 -20.07
CA PRO A 263 27.31 0.55 -21.05
C PRO A 263 25.86 0.24 -20.62
N GLY A 264 24.90 0.34 -21.55
CA GLY A 264 23.47 0.28 -21.28
C GLY A 264 23.03 -0.96 -20.49
N MET A 265 23.59 -2.14 -20.78
CA MET A 265 23.22 -3.39 -20.11
C MET A 265 24.00 -3.70 -18.82
N CYS A 266 24.99 -2.90 -18.43
CA CYS A 266 25.86 -3.30 -17.33
C CYS A 266 25.12 -3.34 -15.97
N SER A 267 25.53 -4.23 -15.06
CA SER A 267 24.89 -4.32 -13.74
C SER A 267 25.23 -3.11 -12.86
N ARG A 268 24.26 -2.66 -12.06
CA ARG A 268 24.36 -1.52 -11.15
C ARG A 268 23.78 -1.81 -9.75
N GLY A 269 24.17 -0.97 -8.80
CA GLY A 269 23.57 -0.92 -7.46
C GLY A 269 24.01 -2.07 -6.55
N MET A 270 23.50 -2.07 -5.32
CA MET A 270 23.93 -2.96 -4.23
C MET A 270 23.88 -4.45 -4.59
N ILE A 271 22.87 -4.86 -5.36
CA ILE A 271 22.65 -6.27 -5.76
C ILE A 271 22.98 -6.55 -7.23
N GLN A 272 23.64 -5.62 -7.93
CA GLN A 272 24.13 -5.80 -9.31
C GLN A 272 23.04 -6.21 -10.32
N ALA A 273 21.91 -5.50 -10.32
CA ALA A 273 20.87 -5.67 -11.33
C ALA A 273 21.21 -4.92 -12.63
N ILE A 274 20.95 -5.55 -13.78
CA ILE A 274 20.90 -4.82 -15.06
C ILE A 274 19.63 -3.96 -15.13
N PRO A 275 19.59 -2.88 -15.93
CA PRO A 275 18.44 -1.97 -15.97
C PRO A 275 17.11 -2.65 -16.31
N GLN A 276 17.10 -3.63 -17.21
CA GLN A 276 15.89 -4.37 -17.56
C GLN A 276 15.35 -5.17 -16.38
N THR A 277 16.22 -5.84 -15.61
CA THR A 277 15.83 -6.57 -14.40
C THR A 277 15.33 -5.59 -13.33
N PHE A 278 16.05 -4.49 -13.11
CA PHE A 278 15.60 -3.47 -12.17
C PHE A 278 14.21 -2.93 -12.52
N ALA A 279 13.98 -2.56 -13.78
CA ALA A 279 12.68 -2.09 -14.26
C ALA A 279 11.59 -3.15 -14.17
N GLN A 280 11.85 -4.39 -14.60
CA GLN A 280 10.89 -5.48 -14.59
C GLN A 280 10.44 -5.86 -13.17
N TYR A 281 11.37 -5.85 -12.22
CA TYR A 281 11.14 -6.31 -10.85
C TYR A 281 11.08 -5.17 -9.83
N HIS A 282 11.00 -3.91 -10.29
CA HIS A 282 10.89 -2.75 -9.42
C HIS A 282 9.75 -2.92 -8.41
N GLN A 283 9.99 -2.41 -7.20
CA GLN A 283 9.04 -2.46 -6.11
C GLN A 283 8.40 -1.08 -5.93
N ALA A 284 7.10 -1.01 -6.17
CA ALA A 284 6.30 0.15 -5.75
C ALA A 284 6.50 0.32 -4.24
N GLY A 285 6.79 1.52 -3.75
CA GLY A 285 7.40 1.68 -2.43
C GLY A 285 8.80 2.29 -2.46
N THR A 286 9.49 2.21 -3.60
CA THR A 286 10.92 2.49 -3.69
C THR A 286 11.26 3.45 -4.83
N SER A 287 12.39 4.14 -4.70
CA SER A 287 12.91 5.05 -5.72
C SER A 287 13.06 4.36 -7.08
N THR A 288 12.97 5.11 -8.18
CA THR A 288 13.38 4.64 -9.52
C THR A 288 14.90 4.75 -9.74
N LYS A 289 15.65 5.22 -8.73
CA LYS A 289 17.12 5.31 -8.78
C LYS A 289 17.75 3.93 -8.67
N ILE A 290 18.40 3.46 -9.74
CA ILE A 290 19.03 2.12 -9.77
C ILE A 290 20.16 1.95 -8.75
N TYR A 291 20.72 3.06 -8.26
CA TYR A 291 21.77 3.09 -7.24
C TYR A 291 21.23 3.19 -5.81
N ASP A 292 19.92 3.43 -5.61
CA ASP A 292 19.32 3.43 -4.28
C ASP A 292 19.34 2.00 -3.72
N PRO A 293 20.03 1.73 -2.60
CA PRO A 293 20.18 0.39 -2.05
C PRO A 293 18.84 -0.23 -1.59
N VAL A 294 17.83 0.56 -1.23
CA VAL A 294 16.50 0.05 -0.87
C VAL A 294 15.77 -0.44 -2.12
N ALA A 295 15.72 0.39 -3.17
CA ALA A 295 15.11 0.02 -4.45
C ALA A 295 15.85 -1.16 -5.11
N SER A 296 17.18 -1.12 -5.06
CA SER A 296 18.06 -2.20 -5.53
C SER A 296 17.73 -3.52 -4.81
N ALA A 297 17.73 -3.54 -3.48
CA ALA A 297 17.38 -4.73 -2.70
C ALA A 297 15.99 -5.26 -3.03
N ALA A 298 14.98 -4.37 -3.09
CA ALA A 298 13.61 -4.77 -3.34
C ALA A 298 13.42 -5.39 -4.73
N ALA A 299 14.01 -4.79 -5.76
CA ALA A 299 14.02 -5.36 -7.11
C ALA A 299 14.77 -6.71 -7.16
N GLY A 300 15.87 -6.83 -6.42
CA GLY A 300 16.61 -8.08 -6.28
C GLY A 300 15.79 -9.20 -5.63
N ILE A 301 15.05 -8.89 -4.57
CA ILE A 301 14.18 -9.85 -3.88
C ILE A 301 13.03 -10.29 -4.78
N ASN A 302 12.38 -9.37 -5.49
CA ASN A 302 11.32 -9.71 -6.46
C ASN A 302 11.85 -10.62 -7.58
N TYR A 303 13.03 -10.31 -8.13
CA TYR A 303 13.70 -11.17 -9.10
C TYR A 303 14.00 -12.57 -8.53
N ILE A 304 14.51 -12.64 -7.30
CA ILE A 304 14.80 -13.92 -6.63
C ILE A 304 13.54 -14.77 -6.42
N ILE A 305 12.45 -14.16 -5.95
CA ILE A 305 11.17 -14.86 -5.75
C ILE A 305 10.67 -15.43 -7.08
N ASP A 306 10.64 -14.62 -8.13
CA ASP A 306 10.11 -15.03 -9.44
C ASP A 306 11.01 -16.06 -10.14
N ARG A 307 12.31 -15.76 -10.27
CA ARG A 307 13.26 -16.55 -11.07
C ARG A 307 13.70 -17.85 -10.40
N TYR A 308 13.81 -17.85 -9.08
CA TYR A 308 14.32 -18.98 -8.29
C TYR A 308 13.24 -19.69 -7.48
N HIS A 309 12.00 -19.19 -7.53
CA HIS A 309 10.85 -19.73 -6.79
C HIS A 309 11.14 -19.81 -5.29
N VAL A 310 11.79 -18.77 -4.77
CA VAL A 310 12.00 -18.60 -3.32
C VAL A 310 10.65 -18.24 -2.70
N GLN A 311 10.31 -18.90 -1.59
CA GLN A 311 9.07 -18.62 -0.86
C GLN A 311 9.14 -17.21 -0.26
N ARG A 312 7.98 -16.56 -0.12
CA ARG A 312 7.94 -15.19 0.43
C ARG A 312 8.48 -15.11 1.85
N ASP A 313 8.38 -16.17 2.64
CA ASP A 313 9.01 -16.22 3.98
C ASP A 313 10.55 -16.36 3.93
N GLY A 314 11.13 -16.59 2.74
CA GLY A 314 12.56 -16.77 2.52
C GLY A 314 13.11 -18.11 2.99
N SER A 315 12.28 -19.02 3.50
CA SER A 315 12.70 -20.27 4.15
C SER A 315 13.60 -21.17 3.29
N ASN A 316 13.46 -21.08 1.96
CA ASN A 316 14.24 -21.85 1.00
C ASN A 316 15.29 -21.01 0.23
N LEU A 317 15.58 -19.77 0.64
CA LEU A 317 16.47 -18.84 -0.07
C LEU A 317 17.86 -19.43 -0.33
N THR A 318 18.58 -19.85 0.71
CA THR A 318 19.96 -20.37 0.60
C THR A 318 20.06 -21.71 -0.14
N ALA A 319 18.98 -22.49 -0.12
CA ALA A 319 18.86 -23.72 -0.89
C ALA A 319 18.74 -23.43 -2.41
N LYS A 320 17.99 -22.39 -2.78
CA LYS A 320 17.69 -22.02 -4.18
C LYS A 320 18.71 -21.06 -4.79
N VAL A 321 19.28 -20.15 -3.99
CA VAL A 321 20.20 -19.11 -4.42
C VAL A 321 21.52 -19.27 -3.66
N GLN A 322 22.49 -19.91 -4.31
CA GLN A 322 23.81 -20.13 -3.72
C GLN A 322 24.52 -18.81 -3.36
N GLN A 323 24.26 -17.72 -4.10
CA GLN A 323 24.83 -16.41 -3.80
C GLN A 323 24.42 -15.89 -2.42
N ALA A 324 23.24 -16.29 -1.93
CA ALA A 324 22.73 -15.90 -0.63
C ALA A 324 23.25 -16.77 0.53
N ASP A 325 23.99 -17.86 0.24
CA ASP A 325 24.49 -18.78 1.27
C ASP A 325 25.94 -18.43 1.65
N PRO A 326 26.19 -17.95 2.89
CA PRO A 326 27.54 -17.61 3.34
C PRO A 326 28.45 -18.84 3.50
N ASN A 327 27.88 -20.05 3.60
CA ASN A 327 28.63 -21.29 3.79
C ASN A 327 29.05 -21.96 2.47
N ARG A 328 28.64 -21.39 1.32
CA ARG A 328 28.97 -21.90 -0.02
C ARG A 328 29.79 -20.85 -0.79
N PRO A 329 30.64 -21.27 -1.75
CA PRO A 329 31.39 -20.31 -2.56
C PRO A 329 30.45 -19.43 -3.42
N PRO A 330 30.88 -18.20 -3.79
CA PRO A 330 30.10 -17.31 -4.64
C PRO A 330 29.68 -17.96 -5.96
N LYS A 331 28.47 -17.66 -6.41
CA LYS A 331 27.90 -18.09 -7.70
C LYS A 331 26.84 -17.08 -8.11
N GLY A 332 26.92 -16.55 -9.34
CA GLY A 332 25.92 -15.61 -9.86
C GLY A 332 24.48 -16.15 -9.82
N TYR A 333 23.53 -15.22 -9.78
CA TYR A 333 22.09 -15.48 -9.74
C TYR A 333 21.35 -14.50 -10.66
#